data_AF-A0AAX4IC76-F1
#
_entry.id   AF-A0AAX4IC76-F1
#
_cell.length_a   1.000
_cell.length_b   1.000
_cell.length_c   1.000
_cell.angle_alpha   90.00
_cell.angle_beta   90.00
_cell.angle_gamma   90.00
#
_symmetry.space_group_name_H-M   'P 1'
#
loop_
_entity.id
_entity.type
_entity.pdbx_description
1 polymer ?
#
loop_
_entity_poly.entity_id
_entity_poly.type
_entity_poly.pdbx_seq_one_letter_code
_entity_poly.pdbx_strand_id
1 'polypeptide(L)'
;MSERGCPVSGSMGGGTCPAGRQSANNRRVGPRGCSFSGYTQQGDIHAAFDIPRGVDVDDWLRARERKAINEIVYSNIPSADHIAQVKNVDTLVADDRDLLAVALGAPARQVILRAEGIGPQSGWKDGYLSAEYGFCPPDSNEAAGALASCPGRVWSDLCERMPGCVSRGRVRESVAALPLVEGTEENVPDRALWAAVVALGMLCSIYRYEEKNDGYDGVSTSSASARPQVGMSDDLGPELVGIPRSIGLPYWQVSRRMGRAIPHLTFFDQASYNIKVRDPTSIHPYVGRFDNTDLRWPMFGERTEIAFLKGCADTAGLLNLLFTCCHF
;
A
#
# COMPACT_ATOMS: atom_id res chain seq x y z
N MET A 1 -32.06 -14.31 -41.87
CA MET A 1 -30.64 -14.00 -42.17
C MET A 1 -30.49 -12.50 -42.01
N SER A 2 -29.59 -11.92 -41.23
CA SER A 2 -28.24 -12.35 -40.85
C SER A 2 -27.85 -11.81 -39.47
N GLU A 3 -27.15 -12.65 -38.71
CA GLU A 3 -26.23 -12.29 -37.63
C GLU A 3 -24.99 -11.54 -38.17
N ARG A 4 -24.16 -11.06 -37.22
CA ARG A 4 -22.76 -10.54 -37.33
C ARG A 4 -22.67 -9.03 -37.62
N GLY A 5 -21.74 -8.28 -37.06
CA GLY A 5 -20.53 -8.55 -36.30
C GLY A 5 -19.66 -7.28 -36.32
N CYS A 6 -18.74 -7.12 -35.36
CA CYS A 6 -17.83 -5.98 -35.27
C CYS A 6 -16.97 -5.79 -36.54
N PRO A 7 -16.73 -4.57 -37.03
CA PRO A 7 -15.80 -4.37 -38.13
C PRO A 7 -14.37 -4.20 -37.60
N VAL A 8 -13.56 -5.22 -37.85
CA VAL A 8 -12.13 -5.09 -38.11
C VAL A 8 -11.97 -4.60 -39.56
N SER A 9 -11.17 -3.56 -39.76
CA SER A 9 -10.45 -3.26 -41.01
C SER A 9 -9.38 -2.22 -40.64
N GLY A 10 -8.10 -2.39 -40.92
CA GLY A 10 -7.51 -3.11 -42.04
C GLY A 10 -6.68 -2.10 -42.83
N SER A 11 -5.37 -2.19 -42.64
CA SER A 11 -4.29 -1.46 -43.33
C SER A 11 -4.50 -1.28 -44.84
N MET A 12 -4.16 -0.09 -45.36
CA MET A 12 -3.31 0.07 -46.55
C MET A 12 -2.72 1.49 -46.58
N GLY A 13 -1.39 1.61 -46.59
CA GLY A 13 -0.71 2.87 -46.94
C GLY A 13 0.61 3.15 -46.22
N GLY A 14 1.67 2.41 -46.59
CA GLY A 14 3.08 2.82 -46.58
C GLY A 14 3.59 3.72 -45.45
N GLY A 15 4.10 3.11 -44.37
CA GLY A 15 4.88 3.81 -43.35
C GLY A 15 5.79 2.83 -42.61
N THR A 16 6.98 2.59 -43.16
CA THR A 16 8.01 1.74 -42.58
C THR A 16 8.53 2.39 -41.28
N CYS A 17 8.28 1.78 -40.11
CA CYS A 17 8.96 2.16 -38.87
C CYS A 17 10.43 1.68 -38.93
N PRO A 18 11.42 2.57 -38.80
CA PRO A 18 12.82 2.22 -39.01
C PRO A 18 13.46 1.78 -37.70
N ALA A 19 13.24 0.52 -37.30
CA ALA A 19 14.13 -0.26 -36.41
C ALA A 19 13.59 -1.68 -36.27
N GLY A 20 13.71 -2.47 -37.34
CA GLY A 20 13.23 -3.85 -37.33
C GLY A 20 13.74 -4.62 -38.54
N ARG A 21 15.06 -4.79 -38.66
CA ARG A 21 15.62 -5.80 -39.57
C ARG A 21 15.89 -7.08 -38.79
N GLN A 22 14.96 -8.01 -39.01
CA GLN A 22 15.11 -9.48 -39.06
C GLN A 22 16.45 -10.05 -38.61
N SER A 23 16.42 -10.80 -37.50
CA SER A 23 17.17 -12.06 -37.40
C SER A 23 16.37 -13.06 -36.55
N ALA A 24 16.32 -14.28 -37.06
CA ALA A 24 15.50 -15.38 -36.58
C ALA A 24 16.05 -15.97 -35.27
N ASN A 25 15.26 -15.90 -34.19
CA ASN A 25 14.99 -17.02 -33.29
C ASN A 25 14.07 -16.58 -32.16
N ASN A 26 13.09 -17.43 -31.88
CA ASN A 26 11.99 -17.18 -30.97
C ASN A 26 12.47 -17.19 -29.50
N ARG A 27 12.90 -16.04 -28.97
CA ARG A 27 13.15 -15.81 -27.53
C ARG A 27 13.00 -14.31 -27.23
N ARG A 28 11.85 -13.91 -26.66
CA ARG A 28 11.67 -12.57 -26.07
C ARG A 28 12.34 -12.55 -24.69
N VAL A 29 13.68 -12.51 -24.67
CA VAL A 29 14.43 -12.20 -23.45
C VAL A 29 14.71 -10.69 -23.51
N GLY A 30 14.10 -9.92 -22.61
CA GLY A 30 14.48 -8.53 -22.39
C GLY A 30 15.97 -8.44 -21.99
N PRO A 31 16.60 -7.25 -22.08
CA PRO A 31 18.00 -7.09 -21.73
C PRO A 31 18.29 -7.61 -20.31
N ARG A 32 19.35 -8.41 -20.18
CA ARG A 32 19.80 -8.97 -18.89
C ARG A 32 20.03 -7.83 -17.89
N GLY A 33 19.31 -7.88 -16.77
CA GLY A 33 19.47 -6.93 -15.65
C GLY A 33 18.23 -6.12 -15.28
N CYS A 34 17.15 -6.18 -16.06
CA CYS A 34 15.88 -5.50 -15.73
C CYS A 34 14.76 -6.53 -15.54
N SER A 35 14.55 -6.99 -14.31
CA SER A 35 13.33 -7.74 -13.95
C SER A 35 12.17 -6.76 -13.77
N PHE A 36 11.70 -6.18 -14.87
CA PHE A 36 10.45 -5.43 -14.88
C PHE A 36 9.32 -6.41 -15.24
N SER A 37 8.45 -6.74 -14.28
CA SER A 37 7.32 -7.66 -14.42
C SER A 37 6.26 -7.25 -15.46
N GLY A 38 6.52 -6.21 -16.26
CA GLY A 38 5.64 -5.75 -17.34
C GLY A 38 5.85 -6.44 -18.68
N TYR A 39 6.85 -7.32 -18.84
CA TYR A 39 7.08 -8.05 -20.10
C TYR A 39 6.46 -9.45 -20.14
N THR A 40 6.09 -10.00 -18.98
CA THR A 40 5.28 -11.23 -18.88
C THR A 40 3.81 -10.81 -18.86
N GLN A 41 2.95 -11.54 -19.59
CA GLN A 41 1.51 -11.29 -19.52
C GLN A 41 1.05 -11.37 -18.06
N GLN A 42 0.26 -10.38 -17.62
CA GLN A 42 -0.45 -10.46 -16.35
C GLN A 42 -1.23 -11.78 -16.29
N GLY A 43 -0.90 -12.64 -15.33
CA GLY A 43 -1.68 -13.84 -15.00
C GLY A 43 -1.11 -15.19 -15.40
N ASP A 44 0.04 -15.30 -16.09
CA ASP A 44 0.66 -16.62 -16.36
C ASP A 44 1.73 -16.97 -15.30
N ILE A 45 1.27 -17.59 -14.22
CA ILE A 45 2.12 -18.11 -13.12
C ILE A 45 3.15 -19.15 -13.59
N HIS A 46 2.87 -19.87 -14.68
CA HIS A 46 3.82 -20.87 -15.21
C HIS A 46 5.03 -20.21 -15.85
N ALA A 47 4.81 -19.12 -16.60
CA ALA A 47 5.88 -18.37 -17.25
C ALA A 47 6.70 -17.52 -16.25
N ALA A 48 6.08 -17.09 -15.15
CA ALA A 48 6.76 -16.32 -14.11
C ALA A 48 7.73 -17.17 -13.27
N PHE A 49 7.43 -18.45 -13.07
CA PHE A 49 8.16 -19.33 -12.14
C PHE A 49 8.76 -20.58 -12.80
N ASP A 50 8.80 -20.64 -14.13
CA ASP A 50 9.26 -21.79 -14.92
C ASP A 50 8.56 -23.11 -14.52
N ILE A 51 7.25 -23.03 -14.18
CA ILE A 51 6.46 -24.21 -13.78
C ILE A 51 6.11 -24.99 -15.06
N PRO A 52 6.48 -26.27 -15.18
CA PRO A 52 6.11 -27.08 -16.33
C PRO A 52 4.59 -27.13 -16.51
N ARG A 53 4.11 -26.99 -17.74
CA ARG A 53 2.67 -27.06 -18.03
C ARG A 53 2.14 -28.46 -17.73
N GLY A 54 1.02 -28.52 -17.00
CA GLY A 54 0.36 -29.78 -16.62
C GLY A 54 0.74 -30.32 -15.25
N VAL A 55 1.53 -29.58 -14.46
CA VAL A 55 1.81 -29.89 -13.05
C VAL A 55 0.92 -29.02 -12.16
N ASP A 56 0.40 -29.60 -11.07
CA ASP A 56 -0.31 -28.86 -10.05
C ASP A 56 0.60 -27.79 -9.43
N VAL A 57 0.15 -26.54 -9.48
CA VAL A 57 0.98 -25.38 -9.13
C VAL A 57 1.28 -25.36 -7.65
N ASP A 58 0.29 -25.66 -6.81
CA ASP A 58 0.45 -25.65 -5.36
C ASP A 58 1.37 -26.78 -4.90
N ASP A 59 1.23 -27.98 -5.46
CA ASP A 59 2.11 -29.10 -5.15
C ASP A 59 3.53 -28.92 -5.69
N TRP A 60 3.70 -28.32 -6.87
CA TRP A 60 5.03 -28.02 -7.41
C TRP A 60 5.77 -26.97 -6.58
N LEU A 61 5.06 -25.92 -6.16
CA LEU A 61 5.60 -24.88 -5.28
C LEU A 61 5.91 -25.48 -3.89
N ARG A 62 5.01 -26.25 -3.30
CA ARG A 62 5.22 -26.95 -2.02
C ARG A 62 6.37 -27.97 -2.08
N ALA A 63 6.55 -28.68 -3.19
CA ALA A 63 7.68 -29.60 -3.37
C ALA A 63 9.01 -28.86 -3.50
N ARG A 64 9.02 -27.67 -4.11
CA ARG A 64 10.19 -26.80 -4.18
C ARG A 64 10.51 -26.14 -2.84
N GLU A 65 9.50 -25.83 -2.04
CA GLU A 65 9.61 -25.37 -0.66
C GLU A 65 10.11 -26.48 0.29
N ARG A 66 9.74 -27.74 0.03
CA ARG A 66 10.15 -28.91 0.81
C ARG A 66 11.46 -29.54 0.32
N LYS A 67 12.46 -28.72 -0.02
CA LYS A 67 13.82 -29.25 -0.12
C LYS A 67 14.44 -29.41 1.25
N ALA A 68 15.03 -30.56 1.53
CA ALA A 68 15.78 -30.74 2.76
C ALA A 68 16.96 -29.75 2.79
N ILE A 69 17.37 -29.28 3.97
CA ILE A 69 18.53 -28.37 4.14
C ILE A 69 19.74 -28.91 3.36
N ASN A 70 19.96 -30.23 3.41
CA ASN A 70 21.02 -30.89 2.66
C ASN A 70 20.89 -30.77 1.12
N GLU A 71 19.68 -30.73 0.56
CA GLU A 71 19.47 -30.59 -0.89
C GLU A 71 19.65 -29.15 -1.39
N ILE A 72 19.39 -28.17 -0.53
CA ILE A 72 19.62 -26.74 -0.81
C ILE A 72 21.12 -26.45 -0.74
N VAL A 73 21.76 -26.99 0.30
CA VAL A 73 23.16 -26.74 0.64
C VAL A 73 24.13 -27.56 -0.21
N TYR A 74 23.81 -28.83 -0.50
CA TYR A 74 24.64 -29.74 -1.29
C TYR A 74 24.02 -30.01 -2.68
N SER A 75 23.55 -28.94 -3.34
CA SER A 75 22.93 -29.02 -4.67
C SER A 75 23.83 -29.62 -5.76
N ASN A 76 25.15 -29.60 -5.56
CA ASN A 76 26.14 -30.36 -6.32
C ASN A 76 27.00 -31.18 -5.35
N ILE A 77 26.65 -32.45 -5.15
CA ILE A 77 27.49 -33.39 -4.40
C ILE A 77 28.80 -33.57 -5.20
N PRO A 78 29.98 -33.26 -4.62
CA PRO A 78 31.24 -33.43 -5.33
C PRO A 78 31.48 -34.90 -5.70
N SER A 79 32.07 -35.14 -6.87
CA SER A 79 32.37 -36.50 -7.34
C SER A 79 33.38 -37.20 -6.43
N ALA A 80 33.36 -38.54 -6.40
CA ALA A 80 34.27 -39.33 -5.57
C ALA A 80 35.76 -39.00 -5.80
N ASP A 81 36.14 -38.70 -7.04
CA ASP A 81 37.50 -38.29 -7.41
C ASP A 81 37.89 -36.93 -6.81
N HIS A 82 36.94 -36.01 -6.68
CA HIS A 82 37.17 -34.70 -6.06
C HIS A 82 37.34 -34.83 -4.55
N ILE A 83 36.48 -35.63 -3.89
CA ILE A 83 36.53 -35.88 -2.45
C ILE A 83 37.87 -36.51 -2.04
N ALA A 84 38.41 -37.43 -2.86
CA ALA A 84 39.70 -38.08 -2.60
C ALA A 84 40.92 -37.13 -2.70
N GLN A 85 40.78 -35.98 -3.37
CA GLN A 85 41.86 -35.01 -3.58
C GLN A 85 41.87 -33.88 -2.54
N VAL A 86 40.82 -33.74 -1.73
CA VAL A 86 40.73 -32.67 -0.72
C VAL A 86 41.54 -33.03 0.51
N LYS A 87 42.52 -32.19 0.88
CA LYS A 87 43.39 -32.40 2.06
C LYS A 87 42.70 -32.10 3.39
N ASN A 88 41.64 -31.28 3.39
CA ASN A 88 40.86 -30.95 4.57
C ASN A 88 39.37 -31.21 4.29
N VAL A 89 38.79 -32.18 5.00
CA VAL A 89 37.40 -32.60 4.79
C VAL A 89 36.41 -31.52 5.26
N ASP A 90 36.82 -30.63 6.17
CA ASP A 90 35.95 -29.58 6.72
C ASP A 90 35.58 -28.52 5.65
N THR A 91 36.35 -28.39 4.57
CA THR A 91 35.98 -27.50 3.46
C THR A 91 34.86 -28.05 2.58
N LEU A 92 34.46 -29.31 2.78
CA LEU A 92 33.33 -29.95 2.09
C LEU A 92 32.01 -29.75 2.84
N VAL A 93 32.06 -29.31 4.10
CA VAL A 93 30.86 -28.94 4.88
C VAL A 93 30.50 -27.52 4.51
N ALA A 94 29.20 -27.26 4.36
CA ALA A 94 28.75 -25.90 4.07
C ALA A 94 29.00 -24.93 5.22
N ASP A 95 29.24 -23.67 4.88
CA ASP A 95 29.53 -22.64 5.85
C ASP A 95 28.38 -22.50 6.86
N ASP A 96 28.71 -22.33 8.14
CA ASP A 96 27.73 -22.19 9.22
C ASP A 96 26.75 -21.04 8.96
N ARG A 97 27.18 -19.99 8.24
CA ARG A 97 26.30 -18.87 7.87
C ARG A 97 25.29 -19.25 6.79
N ASP A 98 25.65 -20.13 5.87
CA ASP A 98 24.73 -20.63 4.83
C ASP A 98 23.71 -21.60 5.43
N LEU A 99 24.16 -22.47 6.35
CA LEU A 99 23.27 -23.33 7.14
C LEU A 99 22.31 -22.50 8.01
N LEU A 100 22.81 -21.44 8.64
CA LEU A 100 21.99 -20.53 9.44
C LEU A 100 21.01 -19.72 8.57
N ALA A 101 21.42 -19.24 7.39
CA ALA A 101 20.54 -18.53 6.47
C ALA A 101 19.42 -19.44 5.93
N VAL A 102 19.73 -20.70 5.62
CA VAL A 102 18.74 -21.71 5.22
C VAL A 102 17.81 -22.07 6.39
N ALA A 103 18.35 -22.23 7.61
CA ALA A 103 17.57 -22.59 8.80
C ALA A 103 16.69 -21.44 9.32
N LEU A 104 17.17 -20.20 9.26
CA LEU A 104 16.40 -18.99 9.64
C LEU A 104 15.45 -18.55 8.52
N GLY A 105 15.60 -19.05 7.30
CA GLY A 105 14.83 -18.63 6.13
C GLY A 105 15.16 -17.21 5.66
N ALA A 106 14.47 -16.74 4.62
CA ALA A 106 14.72 -15.43 4.02
C ALA A 106 14.57 -14.29 5.08
N PRO A 107 15.50 -13.33 5.16
CA PRO A 107 15.43 -12.21 6.12
C PRO A 107 14.10 -11.45 6.09
N ALA A 108 13.50 -11.29 4.90
CA ALA A 108 12.18 -10.67 4.75
C ALA A 108 11.06 -11.45 5.48
N ARG A 109 11.13 -12.78 5.50
CA ARG A 109 10.15 -13.62 6.20
C ARG A 109 10.24 -13.44 7.71
N GLN A 110 11.45 -13.30 8.26
CA GLN A 110 11.64 -13.03 9.68
C GLN A 110 11.05 -11.67 10.09
N VAL A 111 11.16 -10.66 9.22
CA VAL A 111 10.51 -9.35 9.44
C VAL A 111 8.99 -9.48 9.45
N ILE A 112 8.40 -10.20 8.48
CA ILE A 112 6.95 -10.42 8.41
C ILE A 112 6.45 -11.19 9.63
N LEU A 113 7.09 -12.32 9.99
CA LEU A 113 6.71 -13.11 11.16
C LEU A 113 6.79 -12.31 12.46
N ARG A 114 7.83 -11.47 12.60
CA ARG A 114 7.96 -10.58 13.75
C ARG A 114 6.86 -9.52 13.76
N ALA A 115 6.56 -8.92 12.61
CA ALA A 115 5.50 -7.92 12.49
C ALA A 115 4.13 -8.52 12.83
N GLU A 116 3.82 -9.73 12.35
CA GLU A 116 2.58 -10.44 12.67
C GLU A 116 2.52 -10.89 14.14
N GLY A 117 3.65 -11.24 14.75
CA GLY A 117 3.71 -11.61 16.16
C GLY A 117 3.48 -10.43 17.12
N ILE A 118 3.96 -9.23 16.76
CA ILE A 118 3.89 -8.04 17.62
C ILE A 118 2.68 -7.15 17.27
N GLY A 119 2.30 -7.08 15.99
CA GLY A 119 1.29 -6.18 15.45
C GLY A 119 -0.04 -6.21 16.19
N PRO A 120 -0.71 -7.37 16.31
CA PRO A 120 -1.99 -7.46 17.04
C PRO A 120 -1.89 -7.02 18.50
N GLN A 121 -0.76 -7.27 19.17
CA GLN A 121 -0.55 -6.91 20.58
C GLN A 121 -0.33 -5.40 20.76
N SER A 122 0.34 -4.76 19.80
CA SER A 122 0.60 -3.32 19.83
C SER A 122 -0.51 -2.47 19.24
N GLY A 123 -1.51 -3.08 18.59
CA GLY A 123 -2.50 -2.37 17.76
C GLY A 123 -1.91 -1.88 16.44
N TRP A 124 -0.89 -2.60 15.94
CA TRP A 124 -0.14 -2.32 14.73
C TRP A 124 0.55 -0.96 14.73
N LYS A 125 0.93 -0.40 15.89
CA LYS A 125 1.51 0.96 16.00
C LYS A 125 2.77 1.18 15.14
N ASP A 126 3.52 0.12 14.86
CA ASP A 126 4.70 0.13 13.97
C ASP A 126 4.36 0.08 12.46
N GLY A 127 3.06 0.07 12.13
CA GLY A 127 2.53 -0.11 10.78
C GLY A 127 2.04 -1.53 10.53
N TYR A 128 1.08 -1.65 9.61
CA TYR A 128 0.60 -2.95 9.15
C TYR A 128 1.65 -3.63 8.27
N LEU A 129 1.95 -4.88 8.57
CA LEU A 129 2.73 -5.76 7.71
C LEU A 129 2.33 -7.21 8.00
N SER A 130 1.69 -7.86 7.04
CA SER A 130 1.32 -9.28 7.13
C SER A 130 1.56 -10.01 5.83
N ALA A 131 1.69 -11.32 5.90
CA ALA A 131 1.80 -12.18 4.74
C ALA A 131 0.51 -12.16 3.90
N GLU A 132 -0.65 -12.01 4.53
CA GLU A 132 -1.94 -12.05 3.82
C GLU A 132 -2.36 -10.70 3.24
N TYR A 133 -2.15 -9.60 3.98
CA TYR A 133 -2.65 -8.27 3.61
C TYR A 133 -1.54 -7.29 3.21
N GLY A 134 -0.26 -7.71 3.20
CA GLY A 134 0.85 -6.82 2.92
C GLY A 134 0.88 -5.66 3.90
N PHE A 135 0.93 -4.43 3.40
CA PHE A 135 0.89 -3.20 4.20
C PHE A 135 -0.53 -2.70 4.52
N CYS A 136 -1.56 -3.44 4.16
CA CYS A 136 -2.95 -3.08 4.42
C CYS A 136 -3.47 -3.70 5.73
N PRO A 137 -4.44 -3.06 6.39
CA PRO A 137 -5.10 -3.62 7.55
C PRO A 137 -5.93 -4.86 7.17
N PRO A 138 -5.96 -5.91 8.02
CA PRO A 138 -6.81 -7.07 7.80
C PRO A 138 -8.30 -6.70 7.71
N ASP A 139 -8.78 -5.88 8.64
CA ASP A 139 -10.10 -5.25 8.55
C ASP A 139 -9.95 -3.76 8.26
N SER A 140 -10.19 -3.40 7.00
CA SER A 140 -10.14 -2.00 6.57
C SER A 140 -11.15 -1.10 7.28
N ASN A 141 -12.25 -1.64 7.84
CA ASN A 141 -13.36 -0.87 8.41
C ASN A 141 -13.31 -0.73 9.94
N GLU A 142 -12.54 -1.56 10.65
CA GLU A 142 -12.51 -1.58 12.12
C GLU A 142 -12.25 -0.20 12.72
N ALA A 143 -11.14 0.43 12.31
CA ALA A 143 -10.74 1.72 12.87
C ALA A 143 -11.71 2.84 12.50
N ALA A 144 -12.23 2.83 11.26
CA ALA A 144 -13.18 3.82 10.80
C ALA A 144 -14.53 3.69 11.53
N GLY A 145 -15.02 2.47 11.73
CA GLY A 145 -16.23 2.20 12.51
C GLY A 145 -16.07 2.60 13.98
N ALA A 146 -14.90 2.37 14.56
CA ALA A 146 -14.59 2.81 15.92
C ALA A 146 -14.57 4.34 16.05
N LEU A 147 -14.00 5.06 15.07
CA LEU A 147 -14.00 6.52 15.04
C LEU A 147 -15.41 7.09 14.88
N ALA A 148 -16.22 6.51 13.99
CA ALA A 148 -17.61 6.90 13.78
C ALA A 148 -18.48 6.73 15.04
N SER A 149 -18.06 5.85 15.95
CA SER A 149 -18.76 5.53 17.20
C SER A 149 -18.29 6.34 18.41
N CYS A 150 -17.37 7.30 18.24
CA CYS A 150 -16.85 8.13 19.34
C CYS A 150 -16.94 9.63 19.01
N PRO A 151 -16.70 10.53 19.98
CA PRO A 151 -16.70 11.99 19.74
C PRO A 151 -15.85 12.46 18.55
N GLY A 152 -14.75 11.74 18.23
CA GLY A 152 -13.88 12.02 17.08
C GLY A 152 -14.54 11.88 15.70
N ARG A 153 -15.75 11.32 15.60
CA ARG A 153 -16.52 11.20 14.35
C ARG A 153 -16.66 12.51 13.56
N VAL A 154 -16.61 13.65 14.23
CA VAL A 154 -16.71 14.98 13.60
C VAL A 154 -15.62 15.19 12.52
N TRP A 155 -14.47 14.54 12.67
CA TRP A 155 -13.38 14.61 11.69
C TRP A 155 -13.70 13.77 10.45
N SER A 156 -14.16 12.53 10.62
CA SER A 156 -14.58 11.68 9.50
C SER A 156 -15.79 12.26 8.77
N ASP A 157 -16.77 12.81 9.50
CA ASP A 157 -17.95 13.47 8.93
C ASP A 157 -17.56 14.70 8.08
N LEU A 158 -16.46 15.38 8.40
CA LEU A 158 -15.94 16.46 7.58
C LEU A 158 -15.15 15.93 6.37
N CYS A 159 -14.33 14.89 6.54
CA CYS A 159 -13.62 14.24 5.45
C CYS A 159 -14.58 13.74 4.35
N GLU A 160 -15.72 13.14 4.72
CA GLU A 160 -16.75 12.71 3.76
C GLU A 160 -17.37 13.86 2.96
N ARG A 161 -17.47 15.04 3.56
CA ARG A 161 -18.02 16.25 2.91
C ARG A 161 -16.95 17.13 2.26
N MET A 162 -15.67 16.78 2.38
CA MET A 162 -14.56 17.61 1.95
C MET A 162 -14.58 17.96 0.46
N PRO A 163 -14.90 17.05 -0.48
CA PRO A 163 -15.03 17.40 -1.90
C PRO A 163 -16.04 18.52 -2.15
N GLY A 164 -17.13 18.53 -1.38
CA GLY A 164 -18.13 19.60 -1.42
C GLY A 164 -17.64 20.93 -0.83
N CYS A 165 -16.73 20.89 0.15
CA CYS A 165 -16.11 22.07 0.74
C CYS A 165 -15.05 22.67 -0.19
N VAL A 166 -14.24 21.82 -0.83
CA VAL A 166 -13.23 22.21 -1.83
C VAL A 166 -13.89 22.87 -3.03
N SER A 167 -14.90 22.22 -3.64
CA SER A 167 -15.60 22.77 -4.81
C SER A 167 -16.32 24.10 -4.57
N ARG A 168 -16.56 24.48 -3.31
CA ARG A 168 -17.18 25.75 -2.91
C ARG A 168 -16.20 26.78 -2.36
N GLY A 169 -14.91 26.46 -2.24
CA GLY A 169 -13.92 27.34 -1.59
C GLY A 169 -14.21 27.58 -0.11
N ARG A 170 -14.75 26.57 0.60
CA ARG A 170 -15.19 26.67 2.01
C ARG A 170 -14.40 25.79 2.95
N VAL A 171 -13.20 25.33 2.56
CA VAL A 171 -12.39 24.41 3.36
C VAL A 171 -12.03 25.04 4.71
N ARG A 172 -11.45 26.25 4.72
CA ARG A 172 -11.00 26.90 5.96
C ARG A 172 -12.15 27.23 6.90
N GLU A 173 -13.28 27.69 6.36
CA GLU A 173 -14.50 27.93 7.14
C GLU A 173 -15.03 26.64 7.78
N SER A 174 -15.07 25.55 7.01
CA SER A 174 -15.62 24.26 7.47
C SER A 174 -14.74 23.62 8.54
N VAL A 175 -13.41 23.74 8.41
CA VAL A 175 -12.46 23.31 9.44
C VAL A 175 -12.54 24.19 10.69
N ALA A 176 -12.64 25.52 10.51
CA ALA A 176 -12.77 26.46 11.62
C ALA A 176 -14.06 26.27 12.43
N ALA A 177 -15.12 25.77 11.80
CA ALA A 177 -16.39 25.46 12.45
C ALA A 177 -16.39 24.13 13.23
N LEU A 178 -15.32 23.32 13.14
CA LEU A 178 -15.25 22.07 13.91
C LEU A 178 -15.18 22.35 15.41
N PRO A 179 -15.93 21.61 16.24
CA PRO A 179 -15.75 21.66 17.68
C PRO A 179 -14.37 21.11 18.06
N LEU A 180 -13.79 21.64 19.13
CA LEU A 180 -12.60 21.05 19.72
C LEU A 180 -12.98 19.73 20.42
N VAL A 181 -12.48 18.63 19.89
CA VAL A 181 -12.50 17.32 20.53
C VAL A 181 -11.05 16.93 20.79
N GLU A 182 -10.72 16.56 22.02
CA GLU A 182 -9.36 16.12 22.34
C GLU A 182 -9.14 14.68 21.86
N GLY A 183 -7.93 14.38 21.39
CA GLY A 183 -7.47 13.04 21.01
C GLY A 183 -7.07 12.16 22.21
N THR A 184 -7.67 12.36 23.38
CA THR A 184 -7.45 11.56 24.59
C THR A 184 -8.10 10.19 24.49
N GLU A 185 -7.70 9.25 25.35
CA GLU A 185 -8.26 7.88 25.36
C GLU A 185 -9.76 7.85 25.66
N GLU A 186 -10.24 8.77 26.50
CA GLU A 186 -11.65 8.94 26.83
C GLU A 186 -12.51 9.30 25.60
N ASN A 187 -12.00 10.17 24.73
CA ASN A 187 -12.73 10.65 23.55
C ASN A 187 -12.47 9.81 22.30
N VAL A 188 -11.30 9.18 22.21
CA VAL A 188 -10.87 8.40 21.04
C VAL A 188 -10.24 7.10 21.54
N PRO A 189 -10.94 5.95 21.48
CA PRO A 189 -10.39 4.67 21.92
C PRO A 189 -9.23 4.23 21.00
N ASP A 190 -8.32 3.40 21.51
CA ASP A 190 -7.11 2.97 20.77
C ASP A 190 -7.43 2.34 19.40
N ARG A 191 -8.50 1.54 19.32
CA ARG A 191 -8.99 0.96 18.05
C ARG A 191 -9.36 1.99 16.97
N ALA A 192 -9.66 3.24 17.35
CA ALA A 192 -10.00 4.31 16.41
C ALA A 192 -8.79 5.12 15.94
N LEU A 193 -7.61 4.93 16.53
CA LEU A 193 -6.45 5.80 16.31
C LEU A 193 -5.99 5.85 14.86
N TRP A 194 -6.00 4.71 14.16
CA TRP A 194 -5.64 4.65 12.74
C TRP A 194 -6.56 5.51 11.86
N ALA A 195 -7.87 5.45 12.08
CA ALA A 195 -8.80 6.30 11.35
C ALA A 195 -8.68 7.77 11.76
N ALA A 196 -8.46 8.04 13.05
CA ALA A 196 -8.31 9.40 13.56
C ALA A 196 -7.08 10.09 12.98
N VAL A 197 -5.92 9.40 12.94
CA VAL A 197 -4.67 9.97 12.42
C VAL A 197 -4.77 10.26 10.92
N VAL A 198 -5.44 9.39 10.16
CA VAL A 198 -5.72 9.58 8.73
C VAL A 198 -6.61 10.79 8.51
N ALA A 199 -7.78 10.85 9.18
CA ALA A 199 -8.73 11.94 9.03
C ALA A 199 -8.09 13.29 9.39
N LEU A 200 -7.48 13.38 10.59
CA LEU A 200 -6.85 14.61 11.07
C LEU A 200 -5.66 15.05 10.20
N GLY A 201 -4.83 14.11 9.75
CA GLY A 201 -3.71 14.42 8.87
C GLY A 201 -4.17 14.97 7.53
N MET A 202 -5.22 14.39 6.93
CA MET A 202 -5.81 14.90 5.69
C MET A 202 -6.45 16.28 5.88
N LEU A 203 -7.18 16.50 6.98
CA LEU A 203 -7.76 17.81 7.31
C LEU A 203 -6.68 18.90 7.47
N CYS A 204 -5.58 18.59 8.17
CA CYS A 204 -4.45 19.51 8.31
C CYS A 204 -3.78 19.79 6.95
N SER A 205 -3.63 18.76 6.12
CA SER A 205 -3.04 18.88 4.79
C SER A 205 -3.87 19.77 3.87
N ILE A 206 -5.18 19.51 3.75
CA ILE A 206 -6.06 20.29 2.85
C ILE A 206 -6.24 21.72 3.36
N TYR A 207 -6.26 21.95 4.69
CA TYR A 207 -6.31 23.30 5.26
C TYR A 207 -5.09 24.14 4.86
N ARG A 208 -3.89 23.54 4.89
CA ARG A 208 -2.65 24.20 4.43
C ARG A 208 -2.59 24.36 2.93
N TYR A 209 -3.08 23.36 2.18
CA TYR A 209 -3.13 23.41 0.74
C TYR A 209 -3.98 24.60 0.28
N GLU A 210 -5.17 24.77 0.87
CA GLU A 210 -6.11 25.83 0.52
C GLU A 210 -5.56 27.24 0.81
N GLU A 211 -4.73 27.41 1.85
CA GLU A 211 -4.08 28.71 2.10
C GLU A 211 -3.27 29.23 0.92
N LYS A 212 -2.76 28.34 0.07
CA LYS A 212 -1.99 28.69 -1.14
C LYS A 212 -2.77 28.47 -2.43
N ASN A 213 -3.91 27.80 -2.38
CA ASN A 213 -4.67 27.31 -3.53
C ASN A 213 -6.17 27.41 -3.21
N ASP A 214 -6.64 28.60 -2.87
CA ASP A 214 -7.99 28.89 -2.35
C ASP A 214 -9.14 28.68 -3.36
N GLY A 215 -8.84 28.14 -4.53
CA GLY A 215 -9.83 27.81 -5.56
C GLY A 215 -10.43 29.04 -6.24
N TYR A 216 -9.93 30.24 -5.97
CA TYR A 216 -10.36 31.48 -6.65
C TYR A 216 -9.77 31.61 -8.07
N ASP A 217 -8.91 30.69 -8.50
CA ASP A 217 -8.34 30.66 -9.85
C ASP A 217 -9.35 30.35 -10.98
N GLY A 218 -10.68 30.31 -10.72
CA GLY A 218 -11.64 30.07 -11.81
C GLY A 218 -13.13 30.40 -11.66
N VAL A 219 -13.76 30.45 -10.47
CA VAL A 219 -15.25 30.53 -10.42
C VAL A 219 -15.87 31.39 -9.30
N SER A 220 -15.11 32.01 -8.39
CA SER A 220 -15.70 32.90 -7.36
C SER A 220 -14.98 34.25 -7.31
N THR A 221 -15.72 35.34 -7.09
CA THR A 221 -15.20 36.73 -7.08
C THR A 221 -15.26 37.38 -5.70
N SER A 222 -15.55 36.63 -4.63
CA SER A 222 -15.52 37.17 -3.26
C SER A 222 -14.08 37.30 -2.74
N SER A 223 -13.52 38.50 -2.87
CA SER A 223 -12.16 38.88 -2.48
C SER A 223 -11.90 38.99 -0.97
N ALA A 224 -12.65 38.27 -0.13
CA ALA A 224 -12.46 38.32 1.32
C ALA A 224 -12.14 36.92 1.86
N SER A 225 -10.89 36.49 1.68
CA SER A 225 -10.28 35.45 2.52
C SER A 225 -10.14 36.01 3.95
N ALA A 226 -11.27 36.12 4.65
CA ALA A 226 -11.27 36.44 6.07
C ALA A 226 -10.76 35.19 6.78
N ARG A 227 -9.49 35.19 7.18
CA ARG A 227 -8.92 34.15 8.03
C ARG A 227 -9.85 33.95 9.24
N PRO A 228 -10.42 32.76 9.43
CA PRO A 228 -11.30 32.51 10.56
C PRO A 228 -10.59 32.84 11.87
N GLN A 229 -11.23 33.63 12.73
CA GLN A 229 -10.69 33.96 14.05
C GLN A 229 -10.90 32.74 14.97
N VAL A 230 -9.94 31.83 14.97
CA VAL A 230 -9.93 30.61 15.77
C VAL A 230 -8.62 30.47 16.54
N GLY A 231 -8.66 29.80 17.68
CA GLY A 231 -7.43 29.43 18.39
C GLY A 231 -6.55 28.55 17.51
N MET A 232 -5.26 28.87 17.43
CA MET A 232 -4.27 28.13 16.64
C MET A 232 -3.49 27.15 17.51
N SER A 233 -2.76 26.24 16.85
CA SER A 233 -1.94 25.18 17.46
C SER A 233 -0.45 25.48 17.41
N ASP A 234 -0.07 26.76 17.28
CA ASP A 234 1.30 27.21 17.06
C ASP A 234 2.25 26.82 18.21
N ASP A 235 1.69 26.56 19.40
CA ASP A 235 2.39 26.13 20.62
C ASP A 235 2.78 24.64 20.63
N LEU A 236 2.21 23.81 19.74
CA LEU A 236 2.36 22.34 19.82
C LEU A 236 3.55 21.78 19.03
N GLY A 237 4.12 22.56 18.12
CA GLY A 237 5.27 22.18 17.30
C GLY A 237 5.27 22.81 15.91
N PRO A 238 6.41 22.80 15.20
CA PRO A 238 6.55 23.43 13.89
C PRO A 238 5.61 22.82 12.83
N GLU A 239 5.28 21.54 12.95
CA GLU A 239 4.39 20.84 12.04
C GLU A 239 2.94 21.34 12.12
N LEU A 240 2.55 22.06 13.17
CA LEU A 240 1.18 22.50 13.42
C LEU A 240 1.01 24.03 13.44
N VAL A 241 2.06 24.79 13.12
CA VAL A 241 1.96 26.24 12.95
C VAL A 241 0.95 26.57 11.85
N GLY A 242 0.05 27.51 12.14
CA GLY A 242 -1.03 27.95 11.27
C GLY A 242 -2.22 26.98 11.19
N ILE A 243 -2.23 25.90 12.00
CA ILE A 243 -3.33 24.92 12.04
C ILE A 243 -4.31 25.24 13.17
N PRO A 244 -5.63 25.30 12.92
CA PRO A 244 -6.64 25.50 13.95
C PRO A 244 -6.56 24.46 15.07
N ARG A 245 -6.74 24.90 16.31
CA ARG A 245 -6.67 24.06 17.52
C ARG A 245 -7.67 22.93 17.53
N SER A 246 -8.81 23.09 16.86
CA SER A 246 -9.85 22.05 16.66
C SER A 246 -9.36 20.80 15.94
N ILE A 247 -8.31 20.90 15.11
CA ILE A 247 -7.72 19.77 14.40
C ILE A 247 -6.24 19.54 14.77
N GLY A 248 -5.49 20.59 15.11
CA GLY A 248 -4.07 20.46 15.44
C GLY A 248 -3.81 19.80 16.79
N LEU A 249 -4.54 20.18 17.84
CA LEU A 249 -4.42 19.56 19.17
C LEU A 249 -4.72 18.05 19.15
N PRO A 250 -5.89 17.59 18.65
CA PRO A 250 -6.14 16.15 18.58
C PRO A 250 -5.15 15.44 17.67
N TYR A 251 -4.67 16.06 16.59
CA TYR A 251 -3.70 15.41 15.70
C TYR A 251 -2.36 15.17 16.39
N TRP A 252 -1.89 16.13 17.19
CA TRP A 252 -0.72 15.97 18.04
C TRP A 252 -0.91 14.85 19.07
N GLN A 253 -2.04 14.85 19.79
CA GLN A 253 -2.34 13.86 20.83
C GLN A 253 -2.43 12.44 20.25
N VAL A 254 -3.18 12.26 19.16
CA VAL A 254 -3.33 10.97 18.46
C VAL A 254 -1.99 10.50 17.89
N SER A 255 -1.20 11.40 17.27
CA SER A 255 0.11 11.03 16.73
C SER A 255 1.05 10.50 17.80
N ARG A 256 1.08 11.12 18.99
CA ARG A 256 1.86 10.63 20.13
C ARG A 256 1.37 9.28 20.65
N ARG A 257 0.05 9.08 20.73
CA ARG A 257 -0.54 7.79 21.14
C ARG A 257 -0.26 6.66 20.16
N MET A 258 -0.14 7.00 18.88
CA MET A 258 0.32 6.12 17.80
C MET A 258 1.83 5.86 17.80
N GLY A 259 2.60 6.49 18.69
CA GLY A 259 4.06 6.36 18.73
C GLY A 259 4.80 7.15 17.63
N ARG A 260 4.12 8.06 16.93
CA ARG A 260 4.76 8.92 15.92
C ARG A 260 5.55 10.04 16.61
N ALA A 261 6.78 10.25 16.16
CA ALA A 261 7.65 11.32 16.68
C ALA A 261 7.08 12.72 16.41
N ILE A 262 6.47 12.90 15.23
CA ILE A 262 5.85 14.16 14.82
C ILE A 262 4.50 13.90 14.13
N PRO A 263 3.54 14.84 14.22
CA PRO A 263 2.28 14.74 13.49
C PRO A 263 2.50 14.98 12.00
N HIS A 264 2.52 13.91 11.21
CA HIS A 264 2.72 13.97 9.76
C HIS A 264 1.83 12.95 9.06
N LEU A 265 1.27 13.38 7.91
CA LEU A 265 0.43 12.55 7.08
C LEU A 265 1.33 11.73 6.15
N THR A 266 1.34 10.42 6.33
CA THR A 266 2.12 9.53 5.48
C THR A 266 1.37 9.21 4.19
N PHE A 267 2.08 8.59 3.25
CA PHE A 267 1.45 8.10 2.04
C PHE A 267 0.50 6.92 2.33
N PHE A 268 0.88 6.03 3.26
CA PHE A 268 0.04 4.90 3.66
C PHE A 268 -1.27 5.37 4.30
N ASP A 269 -1.24 6.47 5.05
CA ASP A 269 -2.45 7.07 5.63
C ASP A 269 -3.45 7.46 4.54
N GLN A 270 -2.99 8.06 3.44
CA GLN A 270 -3.86 8.53 2.34
C GLN A 270 -4.31 7.42 1.39
N ALA A 271 -3.52 6.35 1.29
CA ALA A 271 -3.78 5.21 0.40
C ALA A 271 -4.26 3.98 1.20
N SER A 272 -3.33 3.15 1.70
CA SER A 272 -3.60 1.85 2.31
C SER A 272 -4.55 1.88 3.51
N TYR A 273 -4.56 2.95 4.30
CA TYR A 273 -5.43 3.08 5.48
C TYR A 273 -6.73 3.84 5.19
N ASN A 274 -6.87 4.36 3.97
CA ASN A 274 -8.02 5.12 3.48
C ASN A 274 -8.87 4.34 2.47
N ILE A 275 -8.82 3.02 2.48
CA ILE A 275 -9.68 2.16 1.65
C ILE A 275 -10.81 1.55 2.47
N LYS A 276 -11.94 1.28 1.81
CA LYS A 276 -13.01 0.40 2.29
C LYS A 276 -13.22 -0.72 1.30
N VAL A 277 -13.39 -1.95 1.80
CA VAL A 277 -13.78 -3.10 0.97
C VAL A 277 -15.28 -3.04 0.69
N ARG A 278 -15.67 -3.26 -0.57
CA ARG A 278 -17.07 -3.28 -1.03
C ARG A 278 -17.77 -4.58 -0.64
N ASP A 279 -17.19 -5.71 -1.04
CA ASP A 279 -17.68 -7.04 -0.73
C ASP A 279 -16.58 -7.85 0.01
N PRO A 280 -16.68 -7.99 1.34
CA PRO A 280 -15.72 -8.77 2.12
C PRO A 280 -15.87 -10.28 1.91
N THR A 281 -16.97 -10.74 1.31
CA THR A 281 -17.24 -12.17 1.05
C THR A 281 -16.75 -12.63 -0.33
N SER A 282 -16.24 -11.70 -1.13
CA SER A 282 -15.75 -11.99 -2.47
C SER A 282 -14.62 -13.04 -2.47
N ILE A 283 -14.82 -14.13 -3.19
CA ILE A 283 -13.84 -15.23 -3.38
C ILE A 283 -12.89 -15.05 -4.59
N HIS A 284 -12.99 -13.93 -5.31
CA HIS A 284 -12.03 -13.57 -6.37
C HIS A 284 -10.64 -13.29 -5.80
N PRO A 285 -9.55 -13.50 -6.58
CA PRO A 285 -8.24 -13.98 -6.07
C PRO A 285 -7.58 -13.22 -4.92
N TYR A 286 -7.99 -11.98 -4.63
CA TYR A 286 -7.79 -11.34 -3.33
C TYR A 286 -8.90 -10.30 -3.07
N VAL A 287 -9.25 -10.13 -1.79
CA VAL A 287 -10.38 -9.29 -1.35
C VAL A 287 -10.11 -7.80 -1.57
N GLY A 288 -8.87 -7.35 -1.30
CA GLY A 288 -8.46 -5.94 -1.36
C GLY A 288 -8.21 -5.37 -2.76
N ARG A 289 -8.63 -6.05 -3.83
CA ARG A 289 -8.36 -5.62 -5.22
C ARG A 289 -8.95 -4.28 -5.57
N PHE A 290 -8.35 -3.62 -6.56
CA PHE A 290 -8.81 -2.33 -7.09
C PHE A 290 -10.33 -2.27 -7.35
N ASP A 291 -10.92 -3.30 -7.97
CA ASP A 291 -12.35 -3.29 -8.30
C ASP A 291 -13.28 -3.52 -7.09
N ASN A 292 -12.75 -4.10 -6.02
CA ASN A 292 -13.50 -4.42 -4.80
C ASN A 292 -13.21 -3.45 -3.64
N THR A 293 -12.50 -2.35 -3.92
CA THR A 293 -12.21 -1.31 -2.94
C THR A 293 -12.78 0.03 -3.39
N ASP A 294 -13.09 0.87 -2.42
CA ASP A 294 -13.36 2.29 -2.61
C ASP A 294 -12.42 3.11 -1.75
N LEU A 295 -12.10 4.32 -2.22
CA LEU A 295 -11.44 5.30 -1.38
C LEU A 295 -12.47 5.79 -0.34
N ARG A 296 -12.12 5.74 0.94
CA ARG A 296 -13.00 6.10 2.05
C ARG A 296 -13.23 7.61 2.08
N TRP A 297 -12.16 8.39 2.06
CA TRP A 297 -12.23 9.85 2.13
C TRP A 297 -11.40 10.48 1.01
N PRO A 298 -12.01 10.78 -0.16
CA PRO A 298 -11.38 11.63 -1.17
C PRO A 298 -11.40 13.09 -0.71
N MET A 299 -10.29 13.81 -0.82
CA MET A 299 -10.24 15.24 -0.47
C MET A 299 -10.79 16.11 -1.60
N PHE A 300 -10.50 15.75 -2.86
CA PHE A 300 -10.94 16.48 -4.03
C PHE A 300 -12.19 15.85 -4.66
N GLY A 301 -12.35 14.53 -4.54
CA GLY A 301 -13.46 13.79 -5.17
C GLY A 301 -13.23 13.51 -6.65
N GLU A 302 -12.03 13.79 -7.14
CA GLU A 302 -11.66 13.59 -8.54
C GLU A 302 -11.39 12.13 -8.84
N ARG A 303 -11.78 11.68 -10.04
CA ARG A 303 -11.58 10.28 -10.46
C ARG A 303 -10.11 9.89 -10.48
N THR A 304 -9.22 10.84 -10.77
CA THR A 304 -7.77 10.65 -10.80
C THR A 304 -7.20 10.43 -9.40
N GLU A 305 -7.62 11.24 -8.41
CA GLU A 305 -7.27 11.04 -6.98
C GLU A 305 -7.68 9.65 -6.52
N ILE A 306 -8.96 9.30 -6.76
CA ILE A 306 -9.54 8.02 -6.35
C ILE A 306 -8.78 6.85 -6.97
N ALA A 307 -8.54 6.90 -8.29
CA ALA A 307 -7.82 5.83 -8.98
C ALA A 307 -6.36 5.72 -8.53
N PHE A 308 -5.68 6.84 -8.32
CA PHE A 308 -4.29 6.86 -7.89
C PHE A 308 -4.14 6.23 -6.49
N LEU A 309 -4.89 6.72 -5.50
CA LEU A 309 -4.77 6.24 -4.13
C LEU A 309 -5.23 4.78 -3.98
N LYS A 310 -6.29 4.37 -4.70
CA LYS A 310 -6.68 2.97 -4.77
C LYS A 310 -5.60 2.09 -5.40
N GLY A 311 -4.99 2.52 -6.50
CA GLY A 311 -3.93 1.75 -7.17
C GLY A 311 -2.70 1.57 -6.28
N CYS A 312 -2.39 2.58 -5.47
CA CYS A 312 -1.33 2.49 -4.47
C CYS A 312 -1.66 1.51 -3.34
N ALA A 313 -2.89 1.54 -2.83
CA ALA A 313 -3.35 0.60 -1.82
C ALA A 313 -3.37 -0.85 -2.37
N ASP A 314 -3.81 -1.02 -3.62
CA ASP A 314 -3.80 -2.29 -4.33
C ASP A 314 -2.38 -2.86 -4.43
N THR A 315 -1.42 -2.04 -4.85
CA THR A 315 0.00 -2.40 -4.95
C THR A 315 0.59 -2.74 -3.57
N ALA A 316 0.23 -1.99 -2.53
CA ALA A 316 0.68 -2.22 -1.16
C ALA A 316 0.13 -3.52 -0.55
N GLY A 317 -1.10 -3.90 -0.94
CA GLY A 317 -1.70 -5.19 -0.60
C GLY A 317 -1.06 -6.34 -1.38
N LEU A 318 -0.90 -6.17 -2.70
CA LEU A 318 -0.27 -7.12 -3.62
C LEU A 318 1.22 -7.35 -3.35
N LEU A 319 1.87 -6.52 -2.54
CA LEU A 319 3.23 -6.76 -2.12
C LEU A 319 3.35 -8.07 -1.31
N ASN A 320 2.23 -8.58 -0.77
CA ASN A 320 2.14 -9.95 -0.28
C ASN A 320 2.58 -10.99 -1.33
N LEU A 321 2.14 -10.84 -2.58
CA LEU A 321 2.48 -11.74 -3.68
C LEU A 321 3.94 -11.58 -4.05
N LEU A 322 4.50 -10.36 -4.04
CA LEU A 322 5.94 -10.17 -4.28
C LEU A 322 6.80 -10.80 -3.18
N PHE A 323 6.43 -10.68 -1.90
CA PHE A 323 7.17 -11.32 -0.80
C PHE A 323 6.96 -12.83 -0.72
N THR A 324 5.77 -13.32 -1.07
CA THR A 324 5.49 -14.75 -1.23
C THR A 324 6.16 -15.31 -2.49
N CYS A 325 6.43 -14.48 -3.50
CA CYS A 325 7.10 -14.88 -4.75
C CYS A 325 8.62 -14.65 -4.73
N CYS A 326 9.15 -13.90 -3.76
CA CYS A 326 10.56 -13.90 -3.38
C CYS A 326 10.96 -15.17 -2.58
N HIS A 327 10.14 -16.24 -2.63
CA HIS A 327 10.45 -17.59 -2.16
C HIS A 327 11.44 -18.35 -3.07
N PHE A 328 12.43 -17.66 -3.63
CA PHE A 328 13.58 -18.30 -4.30
C PHE A 328 14.91 -17.83 -3.72
#